data_AF-A0A835IBD0-F1
#
_entry.id   AF-A0A835IBD0-F1
#
_cell.length_a   1.000
_cell.length_b   1.000
_cell.length_c   1.000
_cell.angle_alpha   90.00
_cell.angle_beta   90.00
_cell.angle_gamma   90.00
#
_symmetry.space_group_name_H-M   'P 1'
#
loop_
_entity.id
_entity.type
_entity.pdbx_description
1 polymer ?
#
loop_
_entity_poly.entity_id
_entity_poly.type
_entity_poly.pdbx_seq_one_letter_code
_entity_poly.pdbx_strand_id
1 'polypeptide(L)'
;MKKKKKATTTDSKPLKPRANRSKKRNRTKKRVKNAKKQSLLAKQGVSPLVEKYWLQRYNLFSLYDEGIKMDEEGWFSVTPEEIAIKHAERSGSGTVIDCFTGVGGNAIQFAKVCYHVVAIDIDPNKIGLAINNAKVYGVEDYIDFVIGDFFQLASSLKGDVAFLSPPWGGPTYKSFGSYTLDLLKPKDGYSIFQEAQKITSNIIMFLPRNVDINQVEELSWLSSPPLNLEVEENYVESRLKGITAYFGNTAVVPGGVIS
;
A
#
# COMPACT_ATOMS: atom_id res chain seq x y z
N MET A 1 -30.18 -90.58 20.79
CA MET A 1 -29.26 -90.94 19.68
C MET A 1 -29.86 -90.49 18.35
N LYS A 2 -29.01 -89.99 17.43
CA LYS A 2 -29.22 -89.67 16.00
C LYS A 2 -29.67 -88.23 15.60
N LYS A 3 -28.63 -87.46 15.24
CA LYS A 3 -28.39 -86.69 13.99
C LYS A 3 -29.43 -85.62 13.57
N LYS A 4 -29.02 -84.34 13.67
CA LYS A 4 -29.45 -83.26 12.74
C LYS A 4 -28.28 -82.79 11.88
N LYS A 5 -28.61 -82.52 10.62
CA LYS A 5 -27.75 -82.35 9.44
C LYS A 5 -26.94 -81.04 9.46
N LYS A 6 -25.74 -81.12 8.86
CA LYS A 6 -24.94 -79.99 8.36
C LYS A 6 -25.68 -79.26 7.23
N ALA A 7 -25.54 -77.94 7.20
CA ALA A 7 -25.61 -77.13 5.99
C ALA A 7 -24.51 -76.05 6.04
N THR A 8 -23.46 -76.27 5.25
CA THR A 8 -22.60 -75.26 4.60
C THR A 8 -23.45 -74.56 3.52
N THR A 9 -23.34 -73.28 3.15
CA THR A 9 -22.21 -72.36 2.91
C THR A 9 -22.81 -70.98 2.58
N THR A 10 -22.12 -69.87 2.85
CA THR A 10 -21.65 -68.91 1.82
C THR A 10 -20.89 -67.77 2.51
N ASP A 11 -19.61 -67.68 2.17
CA ASP A 11 -18.67 -66.65 2.63
C ASP A 11 -18.76 -65.48 1.63
N SER A 12 -19.17 -64.30 2.09
CA SER A 12 -19.11 -63.06 1.30
C SER A 12 -18.24 -62.04 2.01
N LYS A 13 -17.06 -61.77 1.44
CA LYS A 13 -16.14 -60.72 1.93
C LYS A 13 -16.73 -59.34 1.64
N PRO A 14 -16.80 -58.43 2.63
CA PRO A 14 -17.26 -57.06 2.37
C PRO A 14 -16.17 -56.23 1.67
N LEU A 15 -16.59 -55.52 0.61
CA LEU A 15 -15.81 -54.53 -0.14
C LEU A 15 -15.42 -53.34 0.75
N LYS A 16 -14.12 -52.97 0.78
CA LYS A 16 -13.63 -51.77 1.49
C LYS A 16 -14.15 -50.46 0.85
N PRO A 17 -14.46 -49.40 1.61
CA PRO A 17 -15.15 -48.22 1.08
C PRO A 17 -14.24 -47.33 0.20
N ARG A 18 -14.73 -46.96 -0.99
CA ARG A 18 -14.08 -46.09 -2.00
C ARG A 18 -13.79 -44.64 -1.53
N ALA A 19 -14.39 -44.18 -0.43
CA ALA A 19 -14.36 -42.77 0.00
C ALA A 19 -12.99 -42.25 0.51
N ASN A 20 -12.10 -43.13 1.00
CA ASN A 20 -10.82 -42.70 1.60
C ASN A 20 -9.69 -42.41 0.59
N ARG A 21 -9.79 -42.95 -0.64
CA ARG A 21 -8.75 -42.74 -1.68
C ARG A 21 -8.83 -41.35 -2.33
N SER A 22 -10.03 -40.77 -2.49
CA SER A 22 -10.19 -39.44 -3.12
C SER A 22 -9.69 -38.31 -2.22
N LYS A 23 -10.00 -38.35 -0.91
CA LYS A 23 -9.50 -37.38 0.09
C LYS A 23 -7.96 -37.38 0.19
N LYS A 24 -7.34 -38.57 0.16
CA LYS A 24 -5.87 -38.71 0.18
C LYS A 24 -5.24 -38.15 -1.11
N ARG A 25 -5.84 -38.43 -2.28
CA ARG A 25 -5.38 -37.92 -3.59
C ARG A 25 -5.50 -36.39 -3.69
N ASN A 26 -6.56 -35.79 -3.15
CA ASN A 26 -6.72 -34.33 -3.10
C ASN A 26 -5.72 -33.66 -2.15
N ARG A 27 -5.41 -34.28 -1.00
CA ARG A 27 -4.36 -33.79 -0.09
C ARG A 27 -2.97 -33.82 -0.73
N THR A 28 -2.64 -34.89 -1.45
CA THR A 28 -1.35 -34.98 -2.16
C THR A 28 -1.24 -33.95 -3.29
N LYS A 29 -2.30 -33.74 -4.09
CA LYS A 29 -2.33 -32.69 -5.13
C LYS A 29 -2.16 -31.28 -4.55
N LYS A 30 -2.80 -30.98 -3.41
CA LYS A 30 -2.66 -29.69 -2.72
C LYS A 30 -1.24 -29.46 -2.20
N ARG A 31 -0.62 -30.50 -1.63
CA ARG A 31 0.80 -30.46 -1.19
C ARG A 31 1.76 -30.19 -2.34
N VAL A 32 1.60 -30.86 -3.48
CA VAL A 32 2.47 -30.66 -4.66
C VAL A 32 2.31 -29.25 -5.23
N LYS A 33 1.08 -28.72 -5.29
CA LYS A 33 0.84 -27.32 -5.71
C LYS A 33 1.51 -26.32 -4.77
N ASN A 34 1.38 -26.50 -3.44
CA ASN A 34 2.02 -25.61 -2.47
C ASN A 34 3.55 -25.68 -2.54
N ALA A 35 4.14 -26.86 -2.71
CA ALA A 35 5.58 -27.02 -2.85
C ALA A 35 6.12 -26.34 -4.12
N LYS A 36 5.39 -26.45 -5.26
CA LYS A 36 5.74 -25.71 -6.48
C LYS A 36 5.64 -24.20 -6.30
N LYS A 37 4.62 -23.71 -5.59
CA LYS A 37 4.44 -22.28 -5.29
C LYS A 37 5.58 -21.74 -4.42
N GLN A 38 5.91 -22.44 -3.32
CA GLN A 38 7.02 -22.06 -2.44
C GLN A 38 8.37 -22.12 -3.16
N SER A 39 8.58 -23.12 -4.02
CA SER A 39 9.78 -23.19 -4.86
C SER A 39 9.89 -22.00 -5.83
N LEU A 40 8.78 -21.56 -6.43
CA LEU A 40 8.76 -20.39 -7.31
C LEU A 40 9.08 -19.10 -6.54
N LEU A 41 8.48 -18.90 -5.37
CA LEU A 41 8.72 -17.75 -4.50
C LEU A 41 10.18 -17.71 -4.02
N ALA A 42 10.73 -18.84 -3.60
CA ALA A 42 12.13 -18.95 -3.20
C ALA A 42 13.10 -18.68 -4.37
N LYS A 43 12.77 -19.14 -5.59
CA LYS A 43 13.56 -18.84 -6.80
C LYS A 43 13.54 -17.35 -7.15
N GLN A 44 12.48 -16.64 -6.79
CA GLN A 44 12.33 -15.20 -6.97
C GLN A 44 12.86 -14.39 -5.77
N GLY A 45 13.49 -15.04 -4.78
CA GLY A 45 14.02 -14.36 -3.59
C GLY A 45 12.96 -13.77 -2.65
N VAL A 46 11.69 -14.18 -2.80
CA VAL A 46 10.56 -13.59 -2.07
C VAL A 46 10.48 -14.21 -0.67
N SER A 47 10.74 -13.38 0.36
CA SER A 47 10.57 -13.77 1.77
C SER A 47 9.10 -14.12 2.07
N PRO A 48 8.82 -15.10 2.95
CA PRO A 48 7.46 -15.38 3.42
C PRO A 48 6.73 -14.16 4.00
N LEU A 49 7.47 -13.19 4.54
CA LEU A 49 6.93 -11.95 5.11
C LEU A 49 6.22 -11.09 4.05
N VAL A 50 6.68 -11.16 2.79
CA VAL A 50 6.17 -10.34 1.68
C VAL A 50 5.40 -11.12 0.62
N GLU A 51 5.25 -12.45 0.76
CA GLU A 51 4.57 -13.32 -0.22
C GLU A 51 3.20 -12.77 -0.64
N LYS A 52 2.40 -12.29 0.32
CA LYS A 52 1.05 -11.79 0.03
C LYS A 52 1.07 -10.52 -0.84
N TYR A 53 2.11 -9.69 -0.74
CA TYR A 53 2.28 -8.47 -1.52
C TYR A 53 2.83 -8.79 -2.91
N TRP A 54 3.79 -9.70 -3.01
CA TRP A 54 4.30 -10.21 -4.28
C TRP A 54 3.20 -10.77 -5.19
N LEU A 55 2.22 -11.48 -4.61
CA LEU A 55 1.07 -12.00 -5.37
C LEU A 55 0.19 -10.88 -5.96
N GLN A 56 0.23 -9.68 -5.39
CA GLN A 56 -0.48 -8.47 -5.82
C GLN A 56 0.46 -7.48 -6.52
N ARG A 57 1.68 -7.88 -6.91
CA ARG A 57 2.71 -6.96 -7.40
C ARG A 57 2.26 -6.09 -8.58
N TYR A 58 1.40 -6.60 -9.46
CA TYR A 58 0.86 -5.82 -10.58
C TYR A 58 -0.19 -4.77 -10.16
N ASN A 59 -0.78 -4.90 -8.97
CA ASN A 59 -1.61 -3.86 -8.37
C ASN A 59 -0.75 -2.80 -7.66
N LEU A 60 0.51 -3.11 -7.35
CA LEU A 60 1.47 -2.17 -6.76
C LEU A 60 2.21 -1.39 -7.86
N PHE A 61 2.66 -2.10 -8.90
CA PHE A 61 3.24 -1.54 -10.10
C PHE A 61 2.81 -2.35 -11.32
N SER A 62 2.07 -1.74 -12.24
CA SER A 62 1.63 -2.38 -13.50
C SER A 62 2.82 -2.86 -14.35
N LEU A 63 3.93 -2.10 -14.35
CA LEU A 63 5.18 -2.42 -15.05
C LEU A 63 6.16 -3.25 -14.22
N TYR A 64 5.68 -4.04 -13.24
CA TYR A 64 6.55 -4.77 -12.31
C TYR A 64 7.67 -5.58 -13.00
N ASP A 65 7.33 -6.33 -14.04
CA ASP A 65 8.28 -7.22 -14.73
C ASP A 65 9.28 -6.47 -15.63
N GLU A 66 9.10 -5.16 -15.84
CA GLU A 66 9.99 -4.29 -16.65
C GLU A 66 11.21 -3.79 -15.87
N GLY A 67 11.44 -4.30 -14.66
CA GLY A 67 12.63 -4.01 -13.86
C GLY A 67 12.38 -3.22 -12.58
N ILE A 68 11.15 -3.25 -12.05
CA ILE A 68 10.83 -2.64 -10.75
C ILE A 68 11.65 -3.30 -9.64
N LYS A 69 12.17 -2.47 -8.74
CA LYS A 69 12.94 -2.88 -7.57
C LYS A 69 12.21 -2.50 -6.30
N MET A 70 12.22 -3.42 -5.35
CA MET A 70 11.53 -3.33 -4.07
C MET A 70 12.42 -3.89 -2.98
N ASP A 71 12.46 -3.24 -1.83
CA ASP A 71 12.94 -3.82 -0.58
C ASP A 71 11.78 -4.38 0.25
N GLU A 72 12.09 -4.97 1.41
CA GLU A 72 11.08 -5.59 2.27
C GLU A 72 10.00 -4.59 2.71
N GLU A 73 10.41 -3.36 3.05
CA GLU A 73 9.51 -2.29 3.48
C GLU A 73 8.61 -1.80 2.34
N GLY A 74 9.18 -1.55 1.16
CA GLY A 74 8.44 -1.11 -0.01
C GLY A 74 7.25 -2.01 -0.31
N TRP A 75 7.37 -3.34 -0.11
CA TRP A 75 6.27 -4.27 -0.37
C TRP A 75 5.00 -4.00 0.42
N PHE A 76 5.12 -3.48 1.65
CA PHE A 76 3.97 -3.20 2.49
C PHE A 76 3.65 -1.70 2.64
N SER A 77 4.59 -0.82 2.28
CA SER A 77 4.43 0.63 2.37
C SER A 77 4.04 1.28 1.04
N VAL A 78 4.38 0.69 -0.11
CA VAL A 78 4.05 1.30 -1.40
C VAL A 78 2.54 1.40 -1.61
N THR A 79 2.10 2.56 -2.06
CA THR A 79 0.69 2.80 -2.39
C THR A 79 0.34 2.02 -3.66
N PRO A 80 -0.77 1.24 -3.68
CA PRO A 80 -1.23 0.60 -4.89
C PRO A 80 -1.38 1.60 -6.05
N GLU A 81 -0.99 1.21 -7.26
CA GLU A 81 -0.84 2.13 -8.39
C GLU A 81 -2.13 2.90 -8.70
N GLU A 82 -3.28 2.22 -8.66
CA GLU A 82 -4.58 2.86 -8.92
C GLU A 82 -4.96 3.94 -7.90
N ILE A 83 -4.50 3.81 -6.65
CA ILE A 83 -4.71 4.83 -5.61
C ILE A 83 -3.74 6.01 -5.83
N ALA A 84 -2.48 5.71 -6.15
CA ALA A 84 -1.48 6.73 -6.45
C ALA A 84 -1.86 7.58 -7.68
N ILE A 85 -2.49 6.99 -8.69
CA ILE A 85 -3.04 7.71 -9.84
C ILE A 85 -4.08 8.74 -9.40
N LYS A 86 -5.03 8.36 -8.54
CA LYS A 86 -6.04 9.29 -8.01
C LYS A 86 -5.41 10.44 -7.22
N HIS A 87 -4.41 10.14 -6.39
CA HIS A 87 -3.68 11.19 -5.68
C HIS A 87 -3.07 12.21 -6.66
N ALA A 88 -2.49 11.74 -7.76
CA ALA A 88 -1.91 12.60 -8.80
C ALA A 88 -2.96 13.41 -9.58
N GLU A 89 -4.12 12.83 -9.86
CA GLU A 89 -5.23 13.57 -10.47
C GLU A 89 -5.73 14.70 -9.53
N ARG A 90 -5.77 14.44 -8.22
CA ARG A 90 -6.19 15.42 -7.19
C ARG A 90 -5.13 16.49 -6.89
N SER A 91 -3.85 16.24 -7.17
CA SER A 91 -2.80 17.25 -6.94
C SER A 91 -2.80 18.39 -7.97
N GLY A 92 -3.48 18.23 -9.11
CA GLY A 92 -3.46 19.21 -10.19
C GLY A 92 -2.12 19.23 -10.93
N SER A 93 -1.78 20.35 -11.57
CA SER A 93 -0.62 20.44 -12.47
C SER A 93 0.64 21.06 -11.85
N GLY A 94 0.65 21.46 -10.59
CA GLY A 94 1.78 22.20 -9.97
C GLY A 94 3.03 21.36 -9.65
N THR A 95 3.92 21.91 -8.83
CA THR A 95 5.04 21.17 -8.22
C THR A 95 4.57 20.43 -6.97
N VAL A 96 4.80 19.11 -6.92
CA VAL A 96 4.45 18.28 -5.76
C VAL A 96 5.70 17.97 -4.93
N ILE A 97 5.60 18.14 -3.61
CA ILE A 97 6.61 17.66 -2.66
C ILE A 97 6.12 16.32 -2.10
N ASP A 98 6.71 15.21 -2.51
CA ASP A 98 6.47 13.89 -1.91
C ASP A 98 7.41 13.74 -0.71
N CYS A 99 6.88 13.97 0.49
CA CYS A 99 7.67 14.14 1.71
C CYS A 99 8.25 12.82 2.26
N PHE A 100 7.72 11.67 1.82
CA PHE A 100 8.09 10.33 2.32
C PHE A 100 8.01 9.31 1.17
N THR A 101 8.83 9.51 0.14
CA THR A 101 8.62 8.89 -1.18
C THR A 101 8.79 7.37 -1.20
N GLY A 102 9.58 6.80 -0.28
CA GLY A 102 9.86 5.37 -0.24
C GLY A 102 10.44 4.88 -1.57
N VAL A 103 9.80 3.87 -2.15
CA VAL A 103 10.21 3.29 -3.45
C VAL A 103 9.64 4.04 -4.67
N GLY A 104 9.06 5.24 -4.46
CA GLY A 104 8.63 6.15 -5.53
C GLY A 104 7.21 5.93 -6.07
N GLY A 105 6.37 5.12 -5.41
CA GLY A 105 5.04 4.77 -5.92
C GLY A 105 4.15 5.97 -6.27
N ASN A 106 4.02 6.93 -5.34
CA ASN A 106 3.24 8.15 -5.57
C ASN A 106 4.01 9.15 -6.44
N ALA A 107 5.30 9.40 -6.17
CA ALA A 107 6.16 10.27 -6.99
C ALA A 107 6.08 9.94 -8.50
N ILE A 108 6.09 8.66 -8.87
CA ILE A 108 5.95 8.22 -10.27
C ILE A 108 4.62 8.65 -10.88
N GLN A 109 3.51 8.55 -10.15
CA GLN A 109 2.22 8.97 -10.69
C GLN A 109 2.08 10.48 -10.73
N PHE A 110 2.59 11.20 -9.72
CA PHE A 110 2.66 12.66 -9.74
C PHE A 110 3.44 13.14 -10.97
N ALA A 111 4.60 12.56 -11.26
CA ALA A 111 5.45 12.95 -12.38
C ALA A 111 4.82 12.72 -13.77
N LYS A 112 3.73 11.95 -13.87
CA LYS A 112 2.98 11.77 -15.12
C LYS A 112 1.98 12.91 -15.40
N VAL A 113 1.60 13.67 -14.38
CA VAL A 113 0.47 14.63 -14.45
C VAL A 113 0.89 16.04 -14.04
N CYS A 114 1.77 16.15 -13.05
CA CYS A 114 2.28 17.39 -12.47
C CYS A 114 3.46 17.94 -13.28
N TYR A 115 3.75 19.22 -13.16
CA TYR A 115 4.91 19.82 -13.83
C TYR A 115 6.25 19.28 -13.31
N HIS A 116 6.34 19.05 -11.99
CA HIS A 116 7.58 18.61 -11.35
C HIS A 116 7.31 17.96 -9.99
N VAL A 117 8.19 17.05 -9.57
CA VAL A 117 8.12 16.39 -8.26
C VAL A 117 9.45 16.54 -7.52
N VAL A 118 9.39 16.86 -6.23
CA VAL A 118 10.54 16.71 -5.31
C VAL A 118 10.24 15.52 -4.41
N ALA A 119 10.96 14.42 -4.61
CA ALA A 119 10.76 13.15 -3.93
C ALA A 119 11.79 12.97 -2.82
N ILE A 120 11.34 13.00 -1.57
CA ILE A 120 12.20 13.03 -0.38
C ILE A 120 12.09 11.71 0.38
N ASP A 121 13.22 11.10 0.70
CA ASP A 121 13.29 10.02 1.69
C ASP A 121 14.59 10.15 2.50
N ILE A 122 14.53 9.76 3.77
CA ILE A 122 15.69 9.77 4.65
C ILE A 122 16.64 8.59 4.35
N ASP A 123 16.11 7.49 3.81
CA ASP A 123 16.89 6.30 3.48
C ASP A 123 17.46 6.40 2.05
N PRO A 124 18.78 6.47 1.87
CA PRO A 124 19.40 6.55 0.55
C PRO A 124 19.08 5.32 -0.33
N ASN A 125 18.81 4.15 0.27
CA ASN A 125 18.42 2.97 -0.48
C ASN A 125 17.03 3.15 -1.10
N LYS A 126 16.08 3.76 -0.38
CA LYS A 126 14.73 4.08 -0.89
C LYS A 126 14.82 4.99 -2.10
N ILE A 127 15.63 6.05 -2.02
CA ILE A 127 15.90 6.93 -3.16
C ILE A 127 16.50 6.17 -4.35
N GLY A 128 17.48 5.29 -4.12
CA GLY A 128 18.04 4.45 -5.19
C GLY A 128 16.99 3.56 -5.88
N LEU A 129 16.02 3.02 -5.11
CA LEU A 129 14.89 2.25 -5.64
C LEU A 129 13.91 3.15 -6.41
N ALA A 130 13.56 4.31 -5.86
CA ALA A 130 12.66 5.28 -6.49
C ALA A 130 13.18 5.76 -7.84
N ILE A 131 14.48 6.09 -7.93
CA ILE A 131 15.15 6.46 -9.19
C ILE A 131 15.02 5.35 -10.24
N ASN A 132 15.33 4.10 -9.85
CA ASN A 132 15.18 2.96 -10.75
C ASN A 132 13.75 2.79 -11.22
N ASN A 133 12.78 2.87 -10.31
CA ASN A 133 11.38 2.66 -10.63
C ASN A 133 10.85 3.79 -11.53
N ALA A 134 11.28 5.03 -11.31
CA ALA A 134 10.95 6.15 -12.19
C ALA A 134 11.51 6.00 -13.60
N LYS A 135 12.73 5.43 -13.75
CA LYS A 135 13.30 5.06 -15.07
C LYS A 135 12.43 4.05 -15.80
N VAL A 136 11.94 3.02 -15.10
CA VAL A 136 11.06 2.00 -15.68
C VAL A 136 9.78 2.62 -16.24
N TYR A 137 9.22 3.63 -15.54
CA TYR A 137 8.04 4.36 -15.99
C TYR A 137 8.34 5.52 -16.97
N GLY A 138 9.61 5.81 -17.25
CA GLY A 138 10.02 6.88 -18.17
C GLY A 138 9.77 8.30 -17.66
N VAL A 139 9.73 8.50 -16.34
CA VAL A 139 9.41 9.80 -15.71
C VAL A 139 10.51 10.36 -14.81
N GLU A 140 11.70 9.75 -14.80
CA GLU A 140 12.83 10.19 -13.96
C GLU A 140 13.14 11.69 -14.13
N ASP A 141 13.13 12.20 -15.37
CA ASP A 141 13.53 13.57 -15.68
C ASP A 141 12.59 14.65 -15.09
N TYR A 142 11.44 14.25 -14.53
CA TYR A 142 10.45 15.14 -13.90
C TYR A 142 10.50 15.07 -12.37
N ILE A 143 11.49 14.37 -11.80
CA ILE A 143 11.59 14.11 -10.36
C ILE A 143 12.99 14.49 -9.85
N ASP A 144 13.04 15.46 -8.94
CA ASP A 144 14.23 15.70 -8.12
C ASP A 144 14.23 14.77 -6.92
N PHE A 145 15.19 13.84 -6.87
CA PHE A 145 15.33 12.90 -5.77
C PHE A 145 16.26 13.46 -4.68
N VAL A 146 15.74 13.56 -3.46
CA VAL A 146 16.45 14.16 -2.33
C VAL A 146 16.60 13.14 -1.20
N ILE A 147 17.84 12.82 -0.85
CA ILE A 147 18.14 12.07 0.38
C ILE A 147 18.16 13.08 1.52
N GLY A 148 17.19 13.02 2.43
CA GLY A 148 17.13 13.96 3.53
C GLY A 148 15.96 13.76 4.49
N ASP A 149 16.08 14.43 5.63
CA ASP A 149 15.03 14.49 6.63
C ASP A 149 14.02 15.59 6.26
N PHE A 150 12.80 15.19 5.88
CA PHE A 150 11.71 16.10 5.55
C PHE A 150 11.52 17.21 6.61
N PHE A 151 11.62 16.88 7.90
CA PHE A 151 11.39 17.85 8.98
C PHE A 151 12.48 18.92 9.05
N GLN A 152 13.67 18.66 8.49
CA GLN A 152 14.75 19.65 8.38
C GLN A 152 14.66 20.46 7.10
N LEU A 153 14.08 19.88 6.04
CA LEU A 153 13.96 20.49 4.72
C LEU A 153 12.70 21.34 4.56
N ALA A 154 11.62 21.05 5.28
CA ALA A 154 10.28 21.62 5.05
C ALA A 154 10.27 23.16 4.94
N SER A 155 11.06 23.87 5.75
CA SER A 155 11.08 25.34 5.75
C SER A 155 11.77 25.98 4.53
N SER A 156 12.62 25.24 3.81
CA SER A 156 13.31 25.71 2.60
C SER A 156 12.63 25.28 1.30
N LEU A 157 11.69 24.33 1.36
CA LEU A 157 10.98 23.82 0.21
C LEU A 157 9.89 24.81 -0.27
N LYS A 158 9.63 24.77 -1.58
CA LYS A 158 8.53 25.49 -2.24
C LYS A 158 7.86 24.51 -3.21
N GLY A 159 6.55 24.37 -3.08
CA GLY A 159 5.73 23.52 -3.95
C GLY A 159 4.27 23.89 -3.81
N ASP A 160 3.47 23.53 -4.80
CA ASP A 160 2.04 23.82 -4.83
C ASP A 160 1.26 22.86 -3.93
N VAL A 161 1.70 21.60 -3.86
CA VAL A 161 1.09 20.52 -3.07
C VAL A 161 2.15 19.78 -2.26
N ALA A 162 1.83 19.46 -0.99
CA ALA A 162 2.61 18.53 -0.18
C ALA A 162 1.86 17.19 -0.04
N PHE A 163 2.52 16.10 -0.41
CA PHE A 163 2.00 14.75 -0.24
C PHE A 163 2.67 14.05 0.95
N LEU A 164 1.84 13.51 1.83
CA LEU A 164 2.25 12.91 3.09
C LEU A 164 1.80 11.43 3.13
N SER A 165 2.76 10.52 2.98
CA SER A 165 2.58 9.09 3.29
C SER A 165 3.62 8.62 4.31
N PRO A 166 3.59 9.13 5.55
CA PRO A 166 4.58 8.79 6.57
C PRO A 166 4.51 7.30 6.95
N PRO A 167 5.57 6.72 7.55
CA PRO A 167 5.53 5.35 8.05
C PRO A 167 4.42 5.10 9.08
N TRP A 168 3.59 4.09 8.84
CA TRP A 168 2.48 3.69 9.73
C TRP A 168 2.88 2.68 10.81
N GLY A 169 4.15 2.26 10.84
CA GLY A 169 4.63 1.17 11.71
C GLY A 169 4.56 -0.23 11.07
N GLY A 170 4.45 -0.31 9.74
CA GLY A 170 4.41 -1.57 9.00
C GLY A 170 3.12 -2.37 9.23
N PRO A 171 3.06 -3.65 8.81
CA PRO A 171 1.80 -4.41 8.77
C PRO A 171 1.05 -4.56 10.12
N THR A 172 1.72 -4.29 11.24
CA THR A 172 1.17 -4.34 12.60
C THR A 172 0.23 -3.17 12.91
N TYR A 173 0.19 -2.09 12.11
CA TYR A 173 -0.79 -1.00 12.30
C TYR A 173 -2.25 -1.48 12.39
N LYS A 174 -2.53 -2.65 11.81
CA LYS A 174 -3.85 -3.30 11.78
C LYS A 174 -4.28 -3.90 13.11
N SER A 175 -3.37 -4.04 14.09
CA SER A 175 -3.71 -4.58 15.42
C SER A 175 -4.35 -3.54 16.34
N PHE A 176 -4.29 -2.26 15.99
CA PHE A 176 -4.96 -1.20 16.73
C PHE A 176 -6.45 -1.14 16.37
N GLY A 177 -7.31 -1.06 17.38
CA GLY A 177 -8.77 -0.90 17.17
C GLY A 177 -9.10 0.44 16.51
N SER A 178 -8.48 1.51 17.00
CA SER A 178 -8.43 2.85 16.38
C SER A 178 -6.96 3.28 16.30
N TYR A 179 -6.50 3.73 15.14
CA TYR A 179 -5.15 4.20 14.91
C TYR A 179 -5.10 5.72 15.09
N THR A 180 -4.54 6.19 16.20
CA THR A 180 -4.40 7.63 16.46
C THR A 180 -3.19 8.21 15.73
N LEU A 181 -3.23 9.50 15.40
CA LEU A 181 -2.16 10.21 14.70
C LEU A 181 -0.84 10.23 15.49
N ASP A 182 -0.87 10.06 16.81
CA ASP A 182 0.33 9.92 17.67
C ASP A 182 1.17 8.67 17.35
N LEU A 183 0.57 7.67 16.69
CA LEU A 183 1.25 6.43 16.32
C LEU A 183 2.10 6.57 15.05
N LEU A 184 1.90 7.64 14.28
CA LEU A 184 2.72 7.92 13.11
C LEU A 184 4.19 8.11 13.50
N LYS A 185 5.06 7.85 12.53
CA LYS A 185 6.51 8.00 12.65
C LYS A 185 7.04 8.84 11.50
N PRO A 186 8.20 9.51 11.68
CA PRO A 186 9.02 9.56 12.89
C PRO A 186 8.48 10.52 13.97
N LYS A 187 7.51 11.38 13.63
CA LYS A 187 6.76 12.24 14.58
C LYS A 187 5.26 11.95 14.48
N ASP A 188 4.49 12.50 15.39
CA ASP A 188 3.03 12.44 15.35
C ASP A 188 2.45 13.16 14.13
N GLY A 189 1.22 12.82 13.77
CA GLY A 189 0.54 13.36 12.60
C GLY A 189 0.33 14.88 12.63
N TYR A 190 0.14 15.49 13.80
CA TYR A 190 -0.02 16.95 13.92
C TYR A 190 1.30 17.64 13.59
N SER A 191 2.41 17.17 14.17
CA SER A 191 3.76 17.66 13.86
C SER A 191 4.10 17.50 12.38
N ILE A 192 3.78 16.35 11.77
CA ILE A 192 4.00 16.11 10.33
C ILE A 192 3.21 17.12 9.49
N PHE A 193 1.93 17.31 9.82
CA PHE A 193 1.05 18.21 9.09
C PHE A 193 1.52 19.66 9.18
N GLN A 194 1.93 20.12 10.37
CA GLN A 194 2.46 21.46 10.58
C GLN A 194 3.76 21.73 9.82
N GLU A 195 4.64 20.73 9.66
CA GLU A 195 5.81 20.89 8.78
C GLU A 195 5.38 21.06 7.32
N ALA A 196 4.40 20.29 6.84
CA ALA A 196 3.88 20.43 5.48
C ALA A 196 3.24 21.81 5.23
N GLN A 197 2.56 22.37 6.25
CA GLN A 197 1.98 23.72 6.19
C GLN A 197 3.03 24.83 5.98
N LYS A 198 4.32 24.59 6.29
CA LYS A 198 5.39 25.55 5.98
C LYS A 198 5.67 25.66 4.48
N ILE A 199 5.26 24.65 3.70
CA ILE A 199 5.42 24.58 2.25
C ILE A 199 4.19 25.17 1.57
N THR A 200 3.00 24.65 1.91
CA THR A 200 1.72 24.97 1.24
C THR A 200 0.53 24.62 2.14
N SER A 201 -0.62 25.25 1.87
CA SER A 201 -1.91 24.88 2.46
C SER A 201 -2.60 23.71 1.74
N ASN A 202 -2.10 23.30 0.57
CA ASN A 202 -2.68 22.22 -0.21
C ASN A 202 -1.97 20.91 0.13
N ILE A 203 -2.59 20.09 0.97
CA ILE A 203 -1.94 18.89 1.54
C ILE A 203 -2.78 17.67 1.17
N ILE A 204 -2.13 16.58 0.78
CA ILE A 204 -2.76 15.28 0.57
C ILE A 204 -2.08 14.31 1.54
N MET A 205 -2.86 13.70 2.44
CA MET A 205 -2.32 12.80 3.46
C MET A 205 -2.93 11.40 3.33
N PHE A 206 -2.09 10.40 3.03
CA PHE A 206 -2.49 9.01 2.92
C PHE A 206 -2.23 8.26 4.24
N LEU A 207 -3.30 7.71 4.80
CA LEU A 207 -3.40 7.26 6.19
C LEU A 207 -3.89 5.81 6.30
N PRO A 208 -3.62 5.15 7.44
CA PRO A 208 -4.18 3.85 7.76
C PRO A 208 -5.71 3.82 7.65
N ARG A 209 -6.24 2.73 7.11
CA ARG A 209 -7.69 2.50 7.00
C ARG A 209 -8.49 2.46 8.31
N ASN A 210 -7.81 2.40 9.44
CA ASN A 210 -8.38 2.39 10.79
C ASN A 210 -7.98 3.66 11.57
N VAL A 211 -7.59 4.73 10.87
CA VAL A 211 -7.25 6.02 11.49
C VAL A 211 -8.46 6.63 12.20
N ASP A 212 -8.22 7.30 13.33
CA ASP A 212 -9.23 8.10 14.01
C ASP A 212 -9.60 9.32 13.15
N ILE A 213 -10.77 9.29 12.53
CA ILE A 213 -11.23 10.34 11.61
C ILE A 213 -11.43 11.68 12.34
N ASN A 214 -11.76 11.68 13.64
CA ASN A 214 -11.90 12.94 14.39
C ASN A 214 -10.55 13.65 14.49
N GLN A 215 -9.45 12.91 14.71
CA GLN A 215 -8.11 13.49 14.71
C GLN A 215 -7.68 13.97 13.32
N VAL A 216 -8.16 13.35 12.24
CA VAL A 216 -7.92 13.83 10.87
C VAL A 216 -8.66 15.15 10.64
N GLU A 217 -9.92 15.25 11.08
CA GLU A 217 -10.68 16.51 11.06
C GLU A 217 -9.99 17.61 11.88
N GLU A 218 -9.40 17.25 13.02
CA GLU A 218 -8.67 18.17 13.88
C GLU A 218 -7.53 18.92 13.15
N LEU A 219 -6.86 18.25 12.19
CA LEU A 219 -5.77 18.84 11.39
C LEU A 219 -6.22 20.08 10.61
N SER A 220 -7.47 20.13 10.16
CA SER A 220 -8.01 21.27 9.40
C SER A 220 -7.99 22.57 10.21
N TRP A 221 -8.21 22.48 11.53
CA TRP A 221 -8.27 23.62 12.45
C TRP A 221 -6.90 24.11 12.91
N LEU A 222 -5.80 23.46 12.50
CA LEU A 222 -4.45 23.94 12.75
C LEU A 222 -4.11 25.20 11.93
N SER A 223 -4.93 25.52 10.92
CA SER A 223 -4.87 26.79 10.18
C SER A 223 -5.94 27.78 10.65
N SER A 224 -5.66 29.08 10.46
CA SER A 224 -6.65 30.15 10.64
C SER A 224 -6.70 31.01 9.37
N PRO A 225 -7.80 30.98 8.60
CA PRO A 225 -8.99 30.15 8.79
C PRO A 225 -8.71 28.64 8.62
N PRO A 226 -9.60 27.76 9.11
CA PRO A 226 -9.48 26.32 8.93
C PRO A 226 -9.42 25.94 7.44
N LEU A 227 -8.63 24.92 7.12
CA LEU A 227 -8.54 24.41 5.74
C LEU A 227 -9.81 23.64 5.37
N ASN A 228 -10.23 23.74 4.11
CA ASN A 228 -11.21 22.78 3.56
C ASN A 228 -10.65 21.37 3.69
N LEU A 229 -11.51 20.40 4.00
CA LEU A 229 -11.15 18.99 4.17
C LEU A 229 -12.12 18.10 3.39
N GLU A 230 -11.58 17.17 2.60
CA GLU A 230 -12.29 16.03 2.02
C GLU A 230 -11.61 14.74 2.47
N VAL A 231 -12.38 13.73 2.85
CA VAL A 231 -11.87 12.41 3.27
C VAL A 231 -12.40 11.34 2.31
N GLU A 232 -11.49 10.58 1.70
CA GLU A 232 -11.79 9.49 0.75
C GLU A 232 -11.34 8.13 1.31
N GLU A 233 -12.20 7.13 1.19
CA GLU A 233 -11.84 5.72 1.41
C GLU A 233 -11.25 5.09 0.14
N ASN A 234 -10.06 4.50 0.25
CA ASN A 234 -9.37 3.92 -0.91
C ASN A 234 -9.53 2.40 -0.97
N TYR A 235 -10.11 1.91 -2.06
CA TYR A 235 -10.36 0.49 -2.30
C TYR A 235 -9.51 -0.06 -3.45
N VAL A 236 -9.02 -1.28 -3.29
CA VAL A 236 -8.49 -2.12 -4.39
C VAL A 236 -9.18 -3.47 -4.34
N GLU A 237 -9.78 -3.90 -5.46
CA GLU A 237 -10.54 -5.16 -5.56
C GLU A 237 -11.55 -5.31 -4.40
N SER A 238 -12.30 -4.24 -4.12
CA SER A 238 -13.28 -4.12 -3.01
C SER A 238 -12.70 -4.22 -1.59
N ARG A 239 -11.38 -4.13 -1.43
CA ARG A 239 -10.73 -4.13 -0.11
C ARG A 239 -10.23 -2.73 0.25
N LEU A 240 -10.68 -2.22 1.39
CA LEU A 240 -10.19 -0.97 1.96
C LEU A 240 -8.69 -1.07 2.27
N LYS A 241 -7.91 -0.19 1.65
CA LYS A 241 -6.45 -0.09 1.76
C LYS A 241 -6.03 1.00 2.74
N GLY A 242 -6.65 2.18 2.65
CA GLY A 242 -6.31 3.35 3.45
C GLY A 242 -7.35 4.46 3.31
N ILE A 243 -7.17 5.53 4.07
CA ILE A 243 -7.93 6.78 3.98
C ILE A 243 -7.03 7.83 3.36
N THR A 244 -7.55 8.65 2.45
CA THR A 244 -6.85 9.86 1.98
C THR A 244 -7.59 11.08 2.47
N ALA A 245 -6.89 11.99 3.11
CA ALA A 245 -7.41 13.30 3.48
C ALA A 245 -6.80 14.36 2.56
N TYR A 246 -7.65 15.14 1.91
CA TYR A 246 -7.27 16.24 1.04
C TYR A 246 -7.60 17.56 1.73
N PHE A 247 -6.64 18.50 1.75
CA PHE A 247 -6.75 19.76 2.48
C PHE A 247 -6.53 20.98 1.57
N GLY A 248 -7.20 22.08 1.88
CA GLY A 248 -7.07 23.31 1.10
C GLY A 248 -7.73 23.16 -0.27
N ASN A 249 -7.06 23.58 -1.35
CA ASN A 249 -7.65 23.52 -2.68
C ASN A 249 -7.68 22.11 -3.27
N THR A 250 -6.87 21.17 -2.75
CA THR A 250 -6.94 19.76 -3.18
C THR A 250 -8.17 19.05 -2.65
N ALA A 251 -8.90 19.65 -1.69
CA ALA A 251 -10.18 19.15 -1.17
C ALA A 251 -11.39 19.47 -2.06
N VAL A 252 -11.21 20.24 -3.15
CA VAL A 252 -12.32 20.67 -4.02
C VAL A 252 -12.22 19.96 -5.36
N VAL A 253 -13.25 19.22 -5.74
CA VAL A 253 -13.36 18.62 -7.07
C VAL A 253 -13.53 19.72 -8.13
N PRO A 254 -12.72 19.76 -9.20
CA PRO A 254 -12.97 20.65 -10.32
C PRO A 254 -14.36 20.36 -10.93
N GLY A 255 -15.32 21.26 -10.72
CA GLY A 255 -16.71 21.13 -11.21
C GLY A 255 -17.80 21.30 -10.14
N GLY A 256 -17.45 21.42 -8.87
CA GLY A 256 -18.38 21.82 -7.82
C GLY A 256 -18.70 23.31 -7.91
N VAL A 257 -19.79 23.67 -8.61
CA VAL A 257 -20.35 25.02 -8.55
C VAL A 257 -20.74 25.28 -7.09
N ILE A 258 -20.10 26.27 -6.46
CA ILE A 258 -20.59 26.83 -5.20
C ILE A 258 -21.89 27.54 -5.54
N SER A 259 -23.02 26.94 -5.16
CA SER A 259 -24.33 27.59 -5.13
C SER A 259 -24.47 28.46 -3.89
#